data_AF-A0A5B6VFB7-F1
#
_entry.id   AF-A0A5B6VFB7-F1
#
_cell.length_a   1.000
_cell.length_b   1.000
_cell.length_c   1.000
_cell.angle_alpha   90.00
_cell.angle_beta   90.00
_cell.angle_gamma   90.00
#
_symmetry.space_group_name_H-M   'P 1'
#
loop_
_entity.id
_entity.type
_entity.pdbx_description
1 polymer ?
#
loop_
_entity_poly.entity_id
_entity_poly.type
_entity_poly.pdbx_seq_one_letter_code
_entity_poly.pdbx_strand_id
1 'polypeptide(L)'
;MRYFNVMILGPTQSPYEGGVFKLELFLPEEYPMAAPKVRFRTKINHPNIDKQALLSVPNPDDPLSENIAKHWKTNEAEAVETAKEWTRLYASGA
;
A
#
# COMPACT_ATOMS: atom_id res chain seq x y z
N MET A 1 3.49 -16.43 18.46
CA MET A 1 3.42 -14.99 18.17
C MET A 1 4.24 -14.71 16.92
N ARG A 2 3.63 -14.63 15.73
CA ARG A 2 4.31 -14.38 14.44
C ARG A 2 3.77 -13.12 13.77
N TYR A 3 3.86 -12.02 14.49
CA TYR A 3 3.36 -10.71 14.09
C TYR A 3 4.51 -9.70 14.16
N PHE A 4 4.65 -8.88 13.12
CA PHE A 4 5.76 -7.95 12.96
C PHE A 4 5.23 -6.58 12.58
N ASN A 5 5.75 -5.55 13.24
CA ASN A 5 5.63 -4.17 12.76
C ASN A 5 6.79 -3.89 11.83
N VAL A 6 6.47 -3.51 10.60
CA VAL A 6 7.44 -3.25 9.54
C VAL A 6 7.35 -1.79 9.15
N MET A 7 8.48 -1.20 8.79
CA MET A 7 8.57 0.13 8.19
C MET A 7 9.31 -0.02 6.86
N ILE A 8 8.74 0.51 5.79
CA ILE A 8 9.40 0.57 4.49
C ILE A 8 9.59 2.02 4.07
N LEU A 9 10.74 2.29 3.46
CA LEU A 9 11.03 3.55 2.81
C LEU A 9 10.43 3.53 1.40
N GLY A 10 9.81 4.63 1.00
CA GLY A 10 9.35 4.81 -0.37
C GLY A 10 10.53 4.77 -1.35
N PRO A 11 10.41 4.05 -2.49
CA PRO A 11 11.47 3.97 -3.48
C PRO A 11 11.83 5.33 -4.06
N THR A 12 13.11 5.53 -4.38
CA THR A 12 13.58 6.70 -5.12
C THR A 12 13.00 6.72 -6.54
N GLN A 13 12.84 7.90 -7.12
CA GLN A 13 12.23 8.12 -8.44
C GLN A 13 10.78 7.63 -8.54
N SER A 14 10.06 7.60 -7.41
CA SER A 14 8.65 7.24 -7.33
C SER A 14 7.87 8.33 -6.61
N PRO A 15 6.54 8.41 -6.75
CA PRO A 15 5.73 9.37 -5.99
C PRO A 15 5.74 9.11 -4.48
N TYR A 16 6.32 8.00 -4.04
CA TYR A 16 6.43 7.61 -2.64
C TYR A 16 7.79 8.00 -2.03
N GLU A 17 8.73 8.50 -2.82
CA GLU A 17 10.08 8.85 -2.39
C GLU A 17 10.06 9.77 -1.16
N GLY A 18 10.92 9.46 -0.18
CA GLY A 18 11.01 10.18 1.09
C GLY A 18 9.90 9.85 2.09
N GLY A 19 8.88 9.08 1.70
CA GLY A 19 7.84 8.57 2.60
C GLY A 19 8.30 7.36 3.43
N VAL A 20 7.72 7.23 4.62
CA VAL A 20 7.86 6.08 5.52
C VAL A 20 6.50 5.42 5.70
N PHE A 21 6.38 4.17 5.25
CA PHE A 21 5.13 3.42 5.28
C PHE A 21 5.19 2.33 6.35
N LYS A 22 4.30 2.43 7.33
CA LYS A 22 4.17 1.46 8.42
C LYS A 22 3.23 0.34 7.97
N LEU A 23 3.64 -0.91 8.17
CA LEU A 23 2.86 -2.10 7.84
C LEU A 23 2.89 -3.11 8.99
N GLU A 24 1.88 -3.97 9.02
CA GLU A 24 1.81 -5.14 9.87
C GLU A 24 1.98 -6.37 9.00
N LEU A 25 2.86 -7.28 9.42
CA LEU A 25 3.05 -8.56 8.78
C LEU A 25 2.67 -9.66 9.77
N PHE A 26 1.80 -10.56 9.32
CA PHE A 26 1.35 -11.71 10.07
C PHE A 26 1.69 -12.99 9.31
N LEU A 27 2.45 -13.89 9.96
CA LEU A 27 2.68 -15.23 9.42
C LEU A 27 1.63 -16.17 9.99
N PRO A 28 0.78 -16.80 9.16
CA PRO A 28 -0.15 -17.81 9.61
C PRO A 28 0.57 -19.07 10.13
N GLU A 29 -0.18 -19.97 10.75
CA GLU A 29 0.35 -21.22 11.30
C GLU A 29 0.92 -22.11 10.18
N GLU A 30 0.24 -22.10 9.03
CA GLU A 30 0.56 -22.86 7.84
C GLU A 30 1.73 -22.27 7.04
N TYR A 31 2.33 -21.15 7.46
CA TYR A 31 3.53 -20.62 6.81
C TYR A 31 4.69 -21.64 6.97
N PRO A 32 5.42 -22.00 5.89
CA PRO A 32 5.52 -21.29 4.60
C PRO A 32 4.56 -21.77 3.48
N MET A 33 3.68 -22.73 3.74
CA MET A 33 2.71 -23.24 2.76
C MET A 33 1.60 -22.24 2.46
N ALA A 34 1.22 -21.41 3.44
CA ALA A 34 0.36 -20.24 3.24
C ALA A 34 1.19 -18.95 3.21
N ALA A 35 0.80 -18.00 2.35
CA ALA A 35 1.46 -16.70 2.22
C ALA A 35 1.34 -15.84 3.49
N PRO A 36 2.32 -14.95 3.76
CA PRO A 36 2.21 -13.97 4.83
C PRO A 36 1.07 -12.98 4.53
N LYS A 37 0.35 -12.55 5.55
CA LYS A 37 -0.65 -11.48 5.44
C LYS A 37 0.02 -10.16 5.76
N VAL A 38 -0.11 -9.18 4.88
CA VAL A 38 0.48 -7.85 5.07
C VAL A 38 -0.62 -6.80 5.03
N ARG A 39 -0.58 -5.87 6.00
CA ARG A 39 -1.51 -4.75 6.12
C ARG A 39 -0.80 -3.41 6.26
N PHE A 40 -1.06 -2.49 5.33
CA PHE A 40 -0.60 -1.11 5.47
C PHE A 40 -1.37 -0.39 6.59
N ARG A 41 -0.63 0.20 7.51
CA ARG A 41 -1.14 1.14 8.52
C ARG A 41 -1.11 2.58 7.99
N THR A 42 -0.10 2.91 7.20
CA THR A 42 0.00 4.20 6.50
C THR A 42 -0.93 4.22 5.29
N LYS A 43 -1.76 5.26 5.17
CA LYS A 43 -2.59 5.47 3.97
C LYS A 43 -1.70 5.73 2.76
N ILE A 44 -1.98 5.08 1.65
CA ILE A 44 -1.21 5.19 0.40
C ILE A 44 -2.17 5.21 -0.79
N ASN A 45 -1.86 6.03 -1.79
CA ASN A 45 -2.56 6.01 -3.07
C ASN A 45 -1.72 5.19 -4.05
N HIS A 46 -2.05 3.90 -4.20
CA HIS A 46 -1.36 2.98 -5.10
C HIS A 46 -2.40 2.08 -5.78
N PRO A 47 -2.30 1.81 -7.09
CA PRO A 47 -3.35 1.11 -7.85
C PRO A 47 -3.65 -0.31 -7.33
N ASN A 48 -2.67 -0.96 -6.70
CA ASN A 48 -2.80 -2.32 -6.13
C ASN A 48 -2.87 -2.37 -4.60
N ILE A 49 -3.01 -1.23 -3.90
CA ILE A 49 -3.16 -1.21 -2.44
C ILE A 49 -4.50 -0.55 -2.11
N ASP A 50 -5.44 -1.36 -1.64
CA ASP A 50 -6.73 -0.87 -1.18
C ASP A 50 -6.68 -0.39 0.30
N LYS A 51 -7.69 0.39 0.74
CA LYS A 51 -7.87 0.84 2.13
C LYS A 51 -7.93 -0.29 3.14
N GLN A 52 -8.35 -1.50 2.75
CA GLN A 52 -8.30 -2.69 3.61
C GLN A 52 -6.95 -3.41 3.57
N ALA A 53 -6.05 -2.99 2.68
CA ALA A 53 -4.64 -3.35 2.62
C ALA A 53 -4.36 -4.81 2.93
N LEU A 54 -4.79 -5.73 2.06
CA LEU A 54 -4.28 -7.09 2.03
C LEU A 54 -3.54 -7.27 0.72
N LEU A 55 -2.21 -7.25 0.76
CA LEU A 55 -1.35 -7.48 -0.42
C LEU A 55 -1.44 -8.92 -0.96
N SER A 56 -2.11 -9.83 -0.25
CA SER A 56 -2.09 -11.26 -0.54
C SER A 56 -3.27 -11.76 -1.37
N VAL A 57 -4.32 -10.95 -1.58
CA VAL A 57 -5.50 -11.38 -2.36
C VAL A 57 -6.02 -10.21 -3.20
N PRO A 58 -6.08 -10.30 -4.53
CA PRO A 58 -6.92 -9.39 -5.30
C PRO A 58 -8.36 -9.59 -4.82
N ASN A 59 -8.99 -8.55 -4.27
CA ASN A 59 -10.39 -8.62 -3.87
C ASN A 59 -11.26 -8.23 -5.07
N PRO A 60 -11.94 -9.19 -5.75
CA PRO A 60 -12.81 -8.89 -6.88
C PRO A 60 -14.07 -8.11 -6.48
N ASP A 61 -14.41 -8.05 -5.18
CA ASP A 61 -15.62 -7.42 -4.66
C ASP A 61 -15.40 -6.00 -4.07
N ASP A 62 -14.17 -5.47 -4.08
CA ASP A 62 -13.89 -4.10 -3.59
C ASP A 62 -13.61 -3.10 -4.73
N PRO A 63 -14.63 -2.31 -5.16
CA PRO A 63 -14.53 -1.39 -6.29
C PRO A 63 -13.61 -0.19 -6.05
N LEU A 64 -13.03 -0.02 -4.85
CA LEU A 64 -12.15 1.10 -4.53
C LEU A 64 -10.81 1.01 -5.27
N SER A 65 -10.26 -0.20 -5.47
CA SER A 65 -9.05 -0.40 -6.30
C SER A 65 -9.33 -0.06 -7.76
N GLU A 66 -10.52 -0.36 -8.28
CA GLU A 66 -10.87 -0.03 -9.66
C GLU A 66 -10.85 1.48 -9.91
N ASN A 67 -11.32 2.30 -8.95
CA ASN A 67 -11.33 3.75 -9.14
C ASN A 67 -9.92 4.36 -9.13
N ILE A 68 -9.04 3.87 -8.26
CA ILE A 68 -7.63 4.28 -8.26
C ILE A 68 -6.97 3.77 -9.55
N ALA A 69 -7.12 2.50 -9.89
CA ALA A 69 -6.55 1.94 -11.11
C ALA A 69 -7.08 2.61 -12.39
N LYS A 70 -8.36 2.98 -12.44
CA LYS A 70 -8.96 3.77 -13.53
C LYS A 70 -8.34 5.16 -13.57
N HIS A 71 -8.22 5.84 -12.44
CA HIS A 71 -7.59 7.16 -12.36
C HIS A 71 -6.14 7.14 -12.89
N TRP A 72 -5.34 6.16 -12.46
CA TRP A 72 -3.98 5.95 -12.95
C TRP A 72 -3.93 5.66 -14.47
N LYS A 73 -4.93 4.97 -15.03
CA LYS A 73 -5.03 4.73 -16.48
C LYS A 73 -5.51 5.94 -17.28
N THR A 74 -6.39 6.77 -16.72
CA THR A 74 -6.97 7.92 -17.42
C THR A 74 -6.08 9.15 -17.37
N ASN A 75 -5.43 9.40 -16.24
CA ASN A 75 -4.57 10.55 -16.02
C ASN A 75 -3.43 10.21 -15.06
N GLU A 76 -2.39 9.58 -15.59
CA GLU A 76 -1.23 9.15 -14.82
C GLU A 76 -0.54 10.34 -14.12
N ALA A 77 -0.46 11.51 -14.76
CA ALA A 77 0.19 12.68 -14.19
C ALA A 77 -0.53 13.17 -12.91
N GLU A 78 -1.86 13.26 -12.95
CA GLU A 78 -2.66 13.64 -11.77
C GLU A 78 -2.64 12.57 -10.69
N ALA A 79 -2.64 11.29 -11.08
CA ALA A 79 -2.52 10.18 -10.14
C ALA A 79 -1.16 10.18 -9.41
N VAL A 80 -0.07 10.47 -10.13
CA VAL A 80 1.27 10.64 -9.55
C VAL A 80 1.31 11.82 -8.59
N GLU A 81 0.75 12.98 -8.94
CA GLU A 81 0.70 14.14 -8.04
C GLU A 81 -0.14 13.85 -6.79
N THR A 82 -1.26 13.14 -6.94
CA THR A 82 -2.08 12.70 -5.81
C THR A 82 -1.30 11.75 -4.89
N ALA A 83 -0.55 10.81 -5.45
CA ALA A 83 0.29 9.89 -4.69
C ALA A 83 1.43 10.59 -3.95
N LYS A 84 2.06 11.61 -4.55
CA LYS A 84 3.04 12.48 -3.87
C LYS A 84 2.41 13.22 -2.70
N GLU A 85 1.23 13.80 -2.90
CA GLU A 85 0.54 14.53 -1.85
C GLU A 85 0.16 13.62 -0.68
N TRP A 86 -0.33 12.40 -0.97
CA TRP A 86 -0.64 11.42 0.08
C TRP A 86 0.61 10.97 0.82
N THR A 87 1.72 10.78 0.13
CA THR A 87 3.01 10.48 0.75
C THR A 87 3.42 11.59 1.71
N ARG A 88 3.31 12.86 1.30
CA ARG A 88 3.59 14.02 2.15
C ARG A 88 2.67 14.08 3.39
N LEU A 89 1.37 13.81 3.21
CA LEU A 89 0.37 13.93 4.27
C LEU A 89 0.39 12.79 5.28
N TYR A 90 0.61 11.56 4.83
CA TYR A 90 0.40 10.36 5.64
C TYR A 90 1.66 9.55 5.92
N ALA A 91 2.70 9.70 5.10
CA ALA A 91 3.96 8.96 5.21
C ALA A 91 5.15 9.82 5.67
N SER A 92 4.91 11.06 6.12
CA SER A 92 5.95 11.97 6.61
C SER A 92 6.41 11.69 8.05
N GLY A 93 5.78 10.75 8.75
CA GLY A 93 6.05 10.45 10.15
C GLY A 93 7.04 9.30 10.36
N ALA A 94 8.30 9.64 10.65
CA ALA A 94 9.05 8.89 11.65
C ALA A 94 8.42 9.17 13.02
#